data_AF-A0AAE0CQU4-F1
#
_entry.id   AF-A0AAE0CQU4-F1
#
_cell.length_a   1.000
_cell.length_b   1.000
_cell.length_c   1.000
_cell.angle_alpha   90.00
_cell.angle_beta   90.00
_cell.angle_gamma   90.00
#
_symmetry.space_group_name_H-M   'P 1'
#
loop_
_entity.id
_entity.type
_entity.pdbx_description
1 polymer ?
#
loop_
_entity_poly.entity_id
_entity_poly.type
_entity_poly.pdbx_seq_one_letter_code
_entity_poly.pdbx_strand_id
1 'polypeptide(L)'
;MEDPSQVHVTNGLFLGDANVVLKSINGRISGLNIEDNMFKGNAYNRGPVIKLDGKFKNIDKVVIDQNHVIGMTVKSTAGKPSVTLNGTKWVAGFSSILVFPNWISHFEYSLYIQGGLHML
;
A
#
# COMPACT_ATOMS: atom_id res chain seq x y z
N MET A 1 -17.10 -8.18 -18.86
CA MET A 1 -16.35 -7.48 -17.80
C MET A 1 -14.88 -7.52 -18.19
N GLU A 2 -14.15 -6.46 -17.89
CA GLU A 2 -12.75 -6.30 -18.28
C GLU A 2 -11.86 -6.00 -17.08
N ASP A 3 -10.56 -6.11 -17.29
CA ASP A 3 -9.54 -5.68 -16.34
C ASP A 3 -9.55 -4.15 -16.17
N PRO A 4 -9.25 -3.59 -14.98
CA PRO A 4 -9.23 -2.14 -14.79
C PRO A 4 -8.18 -1.46 -15.67
N SER A 5 -8.64 -0.46 -16.43
CA SER A 5 -7.82 0.30 -17.36
C SER A 5 -8.26 1.76 -17.39
N GLN A 6 -7.32 2.69 -17.24
CA GLN A 6 -7.59 4.15 -17.31
C GLN A 6 -8.66 4.62 -16.32
N VAL A 7 -8.50 4.25 -15.04
CA VAL A 7 -9.45 4.57 -13.98
C VAL A 7 -8.82 5.55 -12.99
N HIS A 8 -9.60 6.55 -12.58
CA HIS A 8 -9.18 7.52 -11.59
C HIS A 8 -10.24 7.62 -10.48
N VAL A 9 -9.82 7.37 -9.22
CA VAL A 9 -10.67 7.49 -8.03
C VAL A 9 -9.97 8.40 -7.04
N THR A 10 -10.42 9.65 -6.94
CA THR A 10 -9.80 10.63 -6.03
C THR A 10 -10.80 11.49 -5.30
N ASN A 11 -10.33 12.12 -4.22
CA ASN A 11 -11.08 13.09 -3.43
C ASN A 11 -12.41 12.53 -2.88
N GLY A 12 -12.50 11.21 -2.76
CA GLY A 12 -13.69 10.52 -2.29
C GLY A 12 -13.72 10.36 -0.77
N LEU A 13 -14.93 10.33 -0.21
CA LEU A 13 -15.19 9.94 1.17
C LEU A 13 -15.94 8.60 1.19
N PHE A 14 -15.27 7.56 1.67
CA PHE A 14 -15.78 6.20 1.80
C PHE A 14 -16.07 5.90 3.28
N LEU A 15 -17.32 5.60 3.61
CA LEU A 15 -17.79 5.35 4.99
C LEU A 15 -18.29 3.91 5.15
N GLY A 16 -18.25 3.40 6.38
CA GLY A 16 -18.91 2.14 6.76
C GLY A 16 -18.22 0.90 6.18
N ASP A 17 -16.89 0.81 6.33
CA ASP A 17 -16.07 -0.32 5.84
C ASP A 17 -16.05 -0.47 4.30
N ALA A 18 -16.44 0.57 3.57
CA ALA A 18 -16.33 0.63 2.12
C ALA A 18 -14.88 0.42 1.65
N ASN A 19 -14.72 -0.31 0.55
CA ASN A 19 -13.42 -0.62 -0.05
C ASN A 19 -13.53 -0.61 -1.58
N VAL A 20 -12.39 -0.43 -2.23
CA VAL A 20 -12.25 -0.59 -3.69
C VAL A 20 -11.75 -2.00 -3.98
N VAL A 21 -12.49 -2.73 -4.82
CA VAL A 21 -12.10 -4.08 -5.25
C VAL A 21 -11.56 -4.01 -6.67
N LEU A 22 -10.29 -4.38 -6.84
CA LEU A 22 -9.64 -4.52 -8.13
C LEU A 22 -9.80 -5.94 -8.62
N LYS A 23 -10.64 -6.11 -9.63
CA LYS A 23 -10.98 -7.43 -10.16
C LYS A 23 -10.15 -7.77 -11.38
N SER A 24 -9.51 -8.93 -11.36
CA SER A 24 -8.73 -9.46 -12.47
C SER A 24 -9.57 -10.41 -13.31
N ILE A 25 -9.80 -10.06 -14.57
CA ILE A 25 -10.38 -10.91 -15.61
C ILE A 25 -9.28 -11.62 -16.41
N ASN A 26 -8.33 -10.87 -16.98
CA ASN A 26 -7.21 -11.41 -17.75
C ASN A 26 -5.86 -11.23 -17.05
N GLY A 27 -5.85 -10.68 -15.83
CA GLY A 27 -4.66 -10.50 -15.02
C GLY A 27 -3.82 -9.29 -15.41
N ARG A 28 -4.41 -8.33 -16.14
CA ARG A 28 -3.76 -7.05 -16.47
C ARG A 28 -4.37 -5.91 -15.66
N ILE A 29 -3.58 -4.90 -15.33
CA ILE A 29 -4.07 -3.63 -14.79
C ILE A 29 -3.16 -2.51 -15.28
N SER A 30 -3.75 -1.43 -15.80
CA SER A 30 -2.95 -0.34 -16.37
C SER A 30 -3.58 1.04 -16.26
N GLY A 31 -2.79 2.05 -15.89
CA GLY A 31 -3.27 3.44 -15.78
C GLY A 31 -4.39 3.59 -14.74
N LEU A 32 -4.17 3.06 -13.53
CA LEU A 32 -5.11 3.17 -12.42
C LEU A 32 -4.52 4.11 -11.36
N ASN A 33 -5.28 5.14 -11.00
CA ASN A 33 -4.96 6.02 -9.89
C ASN A 33 -6.07 5.95 -8.82
N ILE A 34 -5.69 5.65 -7.58
CA ILE A 34 -6.56 5.73 -6.40
C ILE A 34 -5.83 6.54 -5.35
N GLU A 35 -6.10 7.84 -5.32
CA GLU A 35 -5.31 8.80 -4.55
C GLU A 35 -6.19 9.78 -3.78
N ASP A 36 -5.68 10.34 -2.70
CA ASP A 36 -6.34 11.44 -1.97
C ASP A 36 -7.77 11.14 -1.51
N ASN A 37 -8.09 9.87 -1.23
CA ASN A 37 -9.38 9.48 -0.67
C ASN A 37 -9.31 9.32 0.85
N MET A 38 -10.46 9.46 1.50
CA MET A 38 -10.64 9.18 2.91
C MET A 38 -11.52 7.94 3.10
N PHE A 39 -10.97 6.89 3.71
CA PHE A 39 -11.70 5.69 4.09
C PHE A 39 -11.90 5.65 5.61
N LYS A 40 -13.14 5.51 6.05
CA LYS A 40 -13.50 5.41 7.47
C LYS A 40 -14.37 4.18 7.71
N GLY A 41 -13.85 3.30 8.56
CA GLY A 41 -14.51 2.06 8.94
C GLY A 41 -14.44 1.76 10.42
N ASN A 42 -14.87 0.56 10.77
CA ASN A 42 -14.88 0.00 12.09
C ASN A 42 -13.52 -0.62 12.42
N ALA A 43 -12.87 -0.08 13.46
CA ALA A 43 -11.57 -0.53 13.96
C ALA A 43 -11.53 -2.00 14.44
N TYR A 44 -12.68 -2.63 14.66
CA TYR A 44 -12.80 -4.06 14.97
C TYR A 44 -12.76 -4.95 13.72
N ASN A 45 -13.20 -4.46 12.56
CA ASN A 45 -13.31 -5.23 11.32
C ASN A 45 -12.03 -5.16 10.46
N ARG A 46 -11.24 -4.08 10.56
CA ARG A 46 -9.88 -3.89 9.98
C ARG A 46 -9.68 -4.35 8.53
N GLY A 47 -10.74 -4.43 7.72
CA GLY A 47 -10.65 -4.83 6.32
C GLY A 47 -9.75 -3.87 5.53
N PRO A 48 -9.08 -4.33 4.47
CA PRO A 48 -8.25 -3.45 3.65
C PRO A 48 -9.12 -2.53 2.80
N VAL A 49 -8.65 -1.28 2.63
CA VAL A 49 -9.34 -0.28 1.80
C VAL A 49 -9.27 -0.61 0.31
N ILE A 50 -8.22 -1.33 -0.11
CA ILE A 50 -8.09 -1.91 -1.45
C ILE A 50 -8.04 -3.45 -1.33
N LYS A 51 -8.86 -4.14 -2.13
CA LYS A 51 -8.87 -5.61 -2.24
C LYS A 51 -8.53 -6.03 -3.66
N LEU A 52 -7.81 -7.15 -3.79
CA LEU A 52 -7.63 -7.82 -5.07
C LEU A 52 -8.61 -8.99 -5.16
N ASP A 53 -9.39 -9.03 -6.23
CA ASP A 53 -10.19 -10.20 -6.61
C ASP A 53 -9.54 -10.84 -7.84
N GLY A 54 -8.76 -11.90 -7.61
CA GLY A 54 -7.96 -12.57 -8.64
C GLY A 54 -6.48 -12.18 -8.63
N LYS A 55 -5.73 -12.67 -9.62
CA LYS A 55 -4.27 -12.54 -9.70
C LYS A 55 -3.86 -11.66 -10.89
N PHE A 56 -3.18 -10.55 -10.59
CA PHE A 56 -2.56 -9.70 -11.60
C PHE A 56 -1.15 -10.20 -11.93
N LYS A 57 -0.86 -10.32 -13.22
CA LYS A 57 0.43 -10.74 -13.78
C LYS A 57 1.12 -9.63 -14.57
N ASN A 58 0.37 -8.61 -14.97
CA ASN A 58 0.89 -7.45 -15.67
C ASN A 58 0.31 -6.19 -15.02
N ILE A 59 1.17 -5.44 -14.35
CA ILE A 59 0.84 -4.23 -13.61
C ILE A 59 1.68 -3.11 -14.20
N ASP A 60 1.03 -2.10 -14.78
CA ASP A 60 1.69 -0.98 -15.45
C ASP A 60 1.05 0.35 -15.06
N LYS A 61 1.84 1.34 -14.62
CA LYS A 61 1.33 2.69 -14.27
C LYS A 61 0.13 2.63 -13.32
N VAL A 62 0.27 1.91 -12.21
CA VAL A 62 -0.74 1.86 -11.14
C VAL A 62 -0.22 2.64 -9.94
N VAL A 63 -0.99 3.64 -9.53
CA VAL A 63 -0.70 4.49 -8.36
C VAL A 63 -1.86 4.35 -7.38
N ILE A 64 -1.56 3.87 -6.19
CA ILE A 64 -2.49 3.83 -5.06
C ILE A 64 -1.71 4.42 -3.91
N ASP A 65 -1.92 5.69 -3.59
CA ASP A 65 -1.17 6.36 -2.53
C ASP A 65 -1.98 7.49 -1.89
N GLN A 66 -1.47 8.10 -0.84
CA GLN A 66 -2.06 9.30 -0.20
C GLN A 66 -3.51 9.13 0.29
N ASN A 67 -3.99 7.88 0.41
CA ASN A 67 -5.30 7.60 0.97
C ASN A 67 -5.25 7.65 2.50
N HIS A 68 -6.12 8.47 3.10
CA HIS A 68 -6.26 8.57 4.54
C HIS A 68 -7.22 7.49 5.07
N VAL A 69 -6.77 6.66 6.01
CA VAL A 69 -7.51 5.49 6.45
C VAL A 69 -7.69 5.49 7.97
N ILE A 70 -8.95 5.43 8.42
CA ILE A 70 -9.33 5.38 9.84
C ILE A 70 -10.11 4.08 10.10
N GLY A 71 -9.63 3.26 11.04
CA GLY A 71 -10.31 2.04 11.47
C GLY A 71 -10.24 0.87 10.48
N MET A 72 -9.49 1.01 9.37
CA MET A 72 -9.31 -0.01 8.33
C MET A 72 -7.82 -0.23 8.04
N THR A 73 -7.49 -1.19 7.18
CA THR A 73 -6.09 -1.48 6.80
C THR A 73 -5.69 -0.70 5.55
N VAL A 74 -4.62 0.09 5.66
CA VAL A 74 -4.01 0.80 4.52
C VAL A 74 -3.47 -0.20 3.51
N LYS A 75 -3.70 0.08 2.23
CA LYS A 75 -3.06 -0.60 1.11
C LYS A 75 -2.62 0.44 0.07
N SER A 76 -1.36 0.37 -0.35
CA SER A 76 -0.71 1.33 -1.24
C SER A 76 0.21 0.63 -2.25
N THR A 77 0.59 1.31 -3.33
CA THR A 77 1.68 0.89 -4.24
C THR A 77 3.04 1.38 -3.78
N ALA A 78 3.08 2.31 -2.81
CA ALA A 78 4.29 2.82 -2.17
C ALA A 78 4.26 2.56 -0.67
N GLY A 79 5.43 2.39 -0.05
CA GLY A 79 5.52 2.17 1.39
C GLY A 79 6.87 2.57 1.94
N LYS A 80 6.88 3.16 3.14
CA LYS A 80 8.08 3.58 3.86
C LYS A 80 8.12 2.95 5.25
N PRO A 81 8.43 1.64 5.38
CA PRO A 81 8.57 1.01 6.68
C PRO A 81 9.84 1.49 7.37
N SER A 82 9.73 1.80 8.66
CA SER A 82 10.87 2.11 9.53
C SER A 82 11.00 1.05 10.61
N VAL A 83 12.22 0.58 10.87
CA VAL A 83 12.51 -0.43 11.90
C VAL A 83 13.58 0.13 12.84
N THR A 84 13.30 0.15 14.13
CA THR A 84 14.25 0.54 15.19
C THR A 84 14.56 -0.67 16.04
N LEU A 85 15.82 -1.11 16.02
CA LEU A 85 16.25 -2.32 16.73
C LEU A 85 17.74 -2.21 17.09
N ASN A 86 18.23 -3.07 18.00
CA ASN A 86 19.65 -3.15 18.42
C ASN A 86 20.36 -4.38 17.81
N GLY A 87 21.44 -4.18 17.03
CA GLY A 87 22.05 -5.24 16.21
C GLY A 87 22.52 -4.80 14.81
N THR A 88 22.92 -5.77 13.99
CA THR A 88 23.52 -5.56 12.65
C THR A 88 22.67 -6.10 11.49
N LYS A 89 21.53 -6.74 11.77
CA LYS A 89 20.65 -7.33 10.76
C LYS A 89 19.21 -6.89 10.96
N TRP A 90 18.66 -6.25 9.94
CA TRP A 90 17.28 -5.74 9.92
C TRP A 90 16.46 -6.37 8.82
N VAL A 91 15.19 -6.64 9.12
CA VAL A 91 14.20 -7.10 8.14
C VAL A 91 13.03 -6.13 8.18
N ALA A 92 12.81 -5.43 7.07
CA ALA A 92 11.65 -4.57 6.87
C ALA A 92 10.66 -5.28 5.92
N GLY A 93 9.45 -5.55 6.42
CA GLY A 93 8.39 -6.21 5.65
C GLY A 93 7.45 -5.19 5.01
N PHE A 94 7.19 -5.34 3.71
CA PHE A 94 6.29 -4.46 2.95
C PHE A 94 4.89 -5.05 2.73
N SER A 95 4.71 -6.36 2.97
CA SER A 95 3.49 -7.09 2.62
C SER A 95 2.21 -6.60 3.29
N SER A 96 2.33 -5.94 4.44
CA SER A 96 1.20 -5.31 5.12
C SER A 96 0.69 -4.08 4.38
N ILE A 97 1.58 -3.31 3.75
CA ILE A 97 1.27 -2.03 3.08
C ILE A 97 1.01 -2.26 1.58
N LEU A 98 1.85 -3.04 0.90
CA LEU A 98 1.76 -3.16 -0.55
C LEU A 98 0.50 -3.91 -0.98
N VAL A 99 -0.16 -3.36 -2.00
CA VAL A 99 -1.25 -4.03 -2.75
C VAL A 99 -0.68 -5.20 -3.54
N PHE A 100 0.48 -5.00 -4.18
CA PHE A 100 1.18 -6.00 -4.99
C PHE A 100 2.57 -6.31 -4.38
N PRO A 101 2.64 -7.10 -3.29
CA PRO A 101 3.89 -7.27 -2.53
C PRO A 101 5.02 -7.97 -3.31
N ASN A 102 4.68 -8.71 -4.36
CA ASN A 102 5.66 -9.41 -5.21
C ASN A 102 6.10 -8.58 -6.44
N TRP A 103 5.71 -7.30 -6.49
CA TRP A 103 5.98 -6.39 -7.61
C TRP A 103 6.59 -5.08 -7.10
N ILE A 104 7.83 -5.17 -6.60
CA ILE A 104 8.62 -4.00 -6.19
C ILE A 104 9.56 -3.66 -7.34
N SER A 105 9.29 -2.55 -8.03
CA SER A 105 10.12 -2.05 -9.13
C SER A 105 11.15 -1.00 -8.69
N HIS A 106 10.94 -0.36 -7.54
CA HIS A 106 11.82 0.67 -6.99
C HIS A 106 11.99 0.47 -5.48
N PHE A 107 13.22 0.65 -4.99
CA PHE A 107 13.56 0.47 -3.58
C PHE A 107 14.64 1.46 -3.14
N GLU A 108 14.39 2.13 -2.03
CA GLU A 108 15.33 3.05 -1.37
C GLU A 108 15.39 2.75 0.12
N TYR A 109 16.56 2.99 0.74
CA TYR A 109 16.74 2.81 2.17
C TYR A 109 17.67 3.88 2.75
N SER A 110 17.46 4.21 4.03
CA SER A 110 18.32 5.09 4.81
C SER A 110 18.59 4.44 6.18
N LEU A 111 19.83 4.53 6.66
CA LEU A 111 20.23 4.00 7.97
C LEU A 111 20.72 5.13 8.86
N TYR A 112 20.19 5.20 10.08
CA TYR A 112 20.68 6.07 11.14
C TYR A 112 21.32 5.23 12.24
N ILE A 113 22.57 5.54 12.60
CA ILE A 113 23.29 4.90 13.69
C ILE A 113 23.52 5.95 14.76
N GLN A 114 23.00 5.71 15.96
CA GLN A 114 23.29 6.56 17.11
C GLN A 114 24.68 6.21 17.66
N GLY A 115 25.68 7.04 17.34
CA GLY A 115 27.04 6.89 17.86
C GLY A 115 27.12 7.29 19.34
N GLY A 116 27.67 6.42 20.18
CA GLY A 116 28.01 6.75 21.57
C GLY A 116 29.31 7.54 21.62
N LEU A 117 29.27 8.76 22.18
CA LEU A 117 30.48 9.47 22.59
C LEU A 117 31.07 8.74 23.82
N HIS A 118 32.07 7.90 23.59
CA HIS A 118 33.03 7.56 24.64
C HIS A 118 34.10 8.65 24.65
N MET A 119 33.94 9.64 25.53
CA MET A 119 35.08 10.48 25.93
C MET A 119 35.96 9.62 26.85
N LEU A 120 37.22 9.42 26.44
CA LEU A 120 38.30 8.87 27.26
C LEU A 120 38.78 9.91 28.27
#